data_AF-A0A1I2JPD4-F1
#
_entry.id   AF-A0A1I2JPD4-F1
#
_cell.length_a   1.000
_cell.length_b   1.000
_cell.length_c   1.000
_cell.angle_alpha   90.00
_cell.angle_beta   90.00
_cell.angle_gamma   90.00
#
_symmetry.space_group_name_H-M   'P 1'
#
loop_
_entity.id
_entity.type
_entity.pdbx_description
1 polymer ?
#
loop_
_entity_poly.entity_id
_entity_poly.type
_entity_poly.pdbx_seq_one_letter_code
_entity_poly.pdbx_strand_id
1 'polypeptide(L)'
;MRYLLIFISYLICYQAHSQLFTNYNSSNSPLPFDKINCIAIDQDGTKWIGTDKGFAALLPNEEWKVYNKPNSTDTLLTKITAVTVDKQGNKWLASFRDKIYLFKLDKAGNYLLHNEIPVFQNKNYYINDIAIDHSGNKWLATKAGGVWKIDTQGKWFCYDQSIVLEFMTDEINAVAVDERNEVWVASAAGLWSTKDGKEWQPYDIFDNITTVEVGDKGQVCIGVSDKKGRQKLYCNDVLFKLSKDVASNKYFKIKDLTIDREGIVWAVGTGIARYQKEERALFDLNTSGFTSNLATCVEFEDSKGVLWIGTADQGLFRLGIYEKKQEVQVDSLSGKRPQIVLNPNAGNLNLNQVKVKPAETNIEEEETEIASNEATVVSVKPETTPPPTYSTEDSLADANATVTLANKTIRKGEIINLENIQFKKASYELSSTEGVETLLMFMKENPEVHIELAGHTEKNPDKDHPDYKRLSKLYLELSQKRVETVAKYLINRGISASRIITKAYGGEKPLFNYSTERNRRVEMRIIKIK
;
A
#
# COMPACT_ATOMS: atom_id res chain seq x y z
N MET A 1 -6.55 -68.25 22.50
CA MET A 1 -6.68 -67.49 21.24
C MET A 1 -6.99 -66.04 21.59
N ARG A 2 -6.15 -65.11 21.10
CA ARG A 2 -6.39 -63.71 20.64
C ARG A 2 -7.58 -62.95 21.27
N TYR A 3 -7.47 -61.74 21.82
CA TYR A 3 -6.76 -60.54 21.33
C TYR A 3 -6.33 -59.63 22.50
N LEU A 4 -5.05 -59.26 22.51
CA LEU A 4 -4.47 -58.16 23.30
C LEU A 4 -4.35 -56.96 22.36
N LEU A 5 -5.28 -56.01 22.44
CA LEU A 5 -5.16 -54.71 21.76
C LEU A 5 -4.17 -53.85 22.55
N ILE A 6 -2.94 -53.80 22.06
CA ILE A 6 -1.87 -52.95 22.60
C ILE A 6 -2.17 -51.51 22.18
N PHE A 7 -2.59 -50.68 23.13
CA PHE A 7 -2.51 -49.22 23.05
C PHE A 7 -1.01 -48.84 22.97
N ILE A 8 -0.51 -48.55 21.77
CA ILE A 8 0.78 -47.86 21.61
C ILE A 8 0.50 -46.37 21.77
N SER A 9 0.80 -45.85 22.95
CA SER A 9 0.78 -44.42 23.23
C SER A 9 1.83 -43.70 22.37
N TYR A 10 1.38 -42.90 21.40
CA TYR A 10 2.19 -41.85 20.80
C TYR A 10 2.48 -40.79 21.86
N LEU A 11 3.65 -40.88 22.50
CA LEU A 11 4.15 -39.82 23.37
C LEU A 11 4.84 -38.79 22.46
N ILE A 12 4.07 -37.83 21.94
CA ILE A 12 4.64 -36.64 21.29
C ILE A 12 5.22 -35.77 22.40
N CYS A 13 6.53 -35.80 22.56
CA CYS A 13 7.24 -34.87 23.43
C CYS A 13 7.26 -33.50 22.73
N TYR A 14 6.30 -32.63 23.05
CA TYR A 14 6.42 -31.21 22.74
C TYR A 14 7.45 -30.61 23.70
N GLN A 15 8.72 -30.56 23.29
CA GLN A 15 9.63 -29.58 23.87
C GLN A 15 9.28 -28.24 23.24
N ALA A 16 8.63 -27.36 24.02
CA ALA A 16 8.60 -25.94 23.74
C ALA A 16 10.02 -25.41 23.83
N HIS A 17 10.80 -25.52 22.76
CA HIS A 17 11.96 -24.66 22.60
C HIS A 17 11.42 -23.24 22.47
N SER A 18 11.73 -22.41 23.47
CA SER A 18 11.56 -20.96 23.40
C SER A 18 12.09 -20.49 22.05
N GLN A 19 11.26 -19.81 21.26
CA GLN A 19 11.69 -19.19 20.01
C GLN A 19 12.77 -18.16 20.34
N LEU A 20 14.03 -18.58 20.28
CA LEU A 20 15.15 -17.74 20.65
C LEU A 20 15.51 -16.91 19.43
N PHE A 21 15.06 -15.67 19.46
CA PHE A 21 15.61 -14.62 18.61
C PHE A 21 17.14 -14.65 18.70
N THR A 22 17.80 -14.69 17.54
CA THR A 22 19.23 -14.40 17.43
C THR A 22 19.40 -12.96 16.99
N ASN A 23 20.28 -12.20 17.63
CA ASN A 23 20.52 -10.80 17.33
C ASN A 23 21.96 -10.57 16.82
N TYR A 24 22.08 -9.83 15.71
CA TYR A 24 23.33 -9.38 15.12
C TYR A 24 23.38 -7.85 15.15
N ASN A 25 24.40 -7.31 15.78
CA ASN A 25 24.68 -5.87 15.86
C ASN A 25 26.19 -5.63 15.67
N SER A 26 26.59 -4.37 15.60
CA SER A 26 27.98 -3.96 15.35
C SER A 26 28.97 -4.38 16.46
N SER A 27 28.48 -4.75 17.65
CA SER A 27 29.32 -5.25 18.75
C SER A 27 29.62 -6.75 18.67
N ASN A 28 28.77 -7.53 17.99
CA ASN A 28 28.87 -8.99 17.93
C ASN A 28 28.96 -9.55 16.50
N SER A 29 28.95 -8.69 15.48
CA SER A 29 29.01 -9.07 14.08
C SER A 29 29.70 -7.98 13.23
N PRO A 30 30.15 -8.30 12.02
CA PRO A 30 30.68 -7.32 11.07
C PRO A 30 29.65 -6.34 10.48
N LEU A 31 28.44 -6.27 11.04
CA LEU A 31 27.41 -5.35 10.62
C LEU A 31 27.92 -3.89 10.70
N PRO A 32 27.80 -3.07 9.63
CA PRO A 32 28.37 -1.72 9.62
C PRO A 32 27.76 -0.76 10.64
N PHE A 33 26.48 -0.93 10.97
CA PHE A 33 25.76 -0.09 11.92
C PHE A 33 24.47 -0.77 12.40
N ASP A 34 24.06 -0.47 13.64
CA ASP A 34 22.92 -1.13 14.29
C ASP A 34 21.56 -0.67 13.75
N LYS A 35 21.50 0.50 13.12
CA LYS A 35 20.27 0.96 12.47
C LYS A 35 20.16 0.37 11.08
N ILE A 36 19.32 -0.65 10.95
CA ILE A 36 18.96 -1.30 9.69
C ILE A 36 17.82 -0.51 9.04
N ASN A 37 17.96 -0.23 7.75
CA ASN A 37 16.94 0.48 6.97
C ASN A 37 16.16 -0.44 6.03
N CYS A 38 16.82 -1.46 5.48
CA CYS A 38 16.23 -2.39 4.51
C CYS A 38 16.98 -3.73 4.51
N ILE A 39 16.27 -4.78 4.10
CA ILE A 39 16.79 -6.12 3.88
C ILE A 39 16.23 -6.60 2.53
N ALA A 40 17.00 -7.38 1.77
CA ALA A 40 16.47 -8.19 0.69
C ALA A 40 17.16 -9.56 0.71
N ILE A 41 16.44 -10.62 0.36
CA ILE A 41 16.98 -11.98 0.32
C ILE A 41 17.08 -12.44 -1.14
N ASP A 42 18.26 -12.85 -1.59
CA ASP A 42 18.41 -13.41 -2.94
C ASP A 42 18.08 -14.90 -2.99
N GLN A 43 17.95 -15.44 -4.21
CA GLN A 43 17.60 -16.84 -4.46
C GLN A 43 18.60 -17.84 -3.87
N ASP A 44 19.85 -17.42 -3.64
CA ASP A 44 20.88 -18.27 -3.04
C ASP A 44 20.79 -18.26 -1.50
N GLY A 45 19.93 -17.43 -0.92
CA GLY A 45 19.70 -17.28 0.53
C GLY A 45 20.61 -16.25 1.21
N THR A 46 21.27 -15.38 0.43
CA THR A 46 22.07 -14.28 0.95
C THR A 46 21.18 -13.12 1.37
N LYS A 47 21.42 -12.56 2.56
CA LYS A 47 20.68 -11.41 3.09
C LYS A 47 21.50 -10.16 2.79
N TRP A 48 20.95 -9.27 1.99
CA TRP A 48 21.53 -7.99 1.63
C TRP A 48 20.97 -6.93 2.56
N ILE A 49 21.83 -6.34 3.40
CA ILE A 49 21.43 -5.57 4.57
C ILE A 49 21.93 -4.13 4.41
N GLY A 50 20.98 -3.21 4.27
CA GLY A 50 21.24 -1.77 4.22
C GLY A 50 21.15 -1.14 5.60
N THR A 51 22.17 -0.35 5.96
CA THR A 51 22.25 0.33 7.27
C THR A 51 22.43 1.84 7.09
N ASP A 52 22.30 2.59 8.20
CA ASP A 52 22.52 4.05 8.18
C ASP A 52 23.99 4.45 7.91
N LYS A 53 24.95 3.53 8.01
CA LYS A 53 26.38 3.82 7.75
C LYS A 53 27.10 2.80 6.86
N GLY A 54 26.38 1.90 6.18
CA GLY A 54 26.99 0.99 5.23
C GLY A 54 26.07 -0.09 4.70
N PHE A 55 26.68 -0.98 3.93
CA PHE A 55 26.02 -2.12 3.30
C PHE A 55 26.78 -3.42 3.63
N ALA A 56 26.04 -4.47 3.96
CA ALA A 56 26.59 -5.79 4.23
C ALA A 56 25.76 -6.91 3.60
N ALA A 57 26.38 -8.07 3.42
CA ALA A 57 25.73 -9.31 3.02
C ALA A 57 26.03 -10.40 4.04
N LEU A 58 25.00 -11.10 4.52
CA LEU A 58 25.10 -12.32 5.30
C LEU A 58 24.86 -13.51 4.38
N LEU A 59 25.93 -14.24 4.10
CA LEU A 59 25.94 -15.36 3.16
C LEU A 59 25.23 -16.60 3.76
N PRO A 60 24.82 -17.58 2.93
CA PRO A 60 24.12 -18.78 3.41
C PRO A 60 24.93 -19.64 4.39
N ASN A 61 26.27 -19.53 4.34
CA ASN A 61 27.23 -20.16 5.25
C ASN A 61 27.49 -19.34 6.53
N GLU A 62 26.68 -18.31 6.80
CA GLU A 62 26.76 -17.41 7.96
C GLU A 62 28.01 -16.50 7.96
N GLU A 63 28.73 -16.40 6.85
CA GLU A 63 29.84 -15.45 6.67
C GLU A 63 29.34 -14.05 6.26
N TRP A 64 30.07 -13.01 6.70
CA TRP A 64 29.74 -11.62 6.39
C TRP A 64 30.66 -11.03 5.32
N LYS A 65 30.06 -10.36 4.33
CA LYS A 65 30.76 -9.49 3.37
C LYS A 65 30.32 -8.05 3.59
N VAL A 66 31.27 -7.13 3.72
CA VAL A 66 31.03 -5.71 4.03
C VAL A 66 31.61 -4.83 2.94
N TYR A 67 30.81 -3.89 2.43
CA TYR A 67 31.12 -3.14 1.21
C TYR A 67 31.71 -1.73 1.46
N ASN A 68 31.45 -1.12 2.60
CA ASN A 68 31.86 0.24 2.94
C ASN A 68 33.18 0.30 3.76
N LYS A 69 34.11 -0.64 3.53
CA LYS A 69 35.37 -0.68 4.32
C LYS A 69 36.22 0.58 4.07
N PRO A 70 36.93 1.11 5.10
CA PRO A 70 37.94 2.14 4.88
C PRO A 70 38.94 1.70 3.80
N ASN A 71 39.25 2.59 2.84
CA ASN A 71 40.10 2.33 1.67
C ASN A 71 39.53 1.40 0.59
N SER A 72 38.22 1.12 0.59
CA SER A 72 37.54 0.50 -0.56
C SER A 72 37.16 1.54 -1.63
N THR A 73 36.97 1.09 -2.87
CA THR A 73 36.47 1.91 -3.98
C THR A 73 35.02 2.38 -3.79
N ASP A 74 34.29 1.79 -2.84
CA ASP A 74 32.85 1.96 -2.68
C ASP A 74 32.49 3.04 -1.63
N THR A 75 33.19 4.17 -1.64
CA THR A 75 33.02 5.29 -0.68
C THR A 75 31.63 5.95 -0.70
N LEU A 76 30.81 5.62 -1.69
CA LEU A 76 29.46 6.14 -1.89
C LEU A 76 28.39 5.24 -1.27
N LEU A 77 28.73 4.04 -0.79
CA LEU A 77 27.82 3.16 -0.05
C LEU A 77 27.75 3.55 1.43
N THR A 78 27.11 4.68 1.71
CA THR A 78 26.98 5.26 3.06
C THR A 78 25.67 4.87 3.71
N LYS A 79 24.61 5.66 3.55
CA LYS A 79 23.30 5.36 4.12
C LYS A 79 22.47 4.63 3.07
N ILE A 80 22.35 3.33 3.22
CA ILE A 80 21.54 2.52 2.30
C ILE A 80 20.09 2.60 2.76
N THR A 81 19.20 3.05 1.88
CA THR A 81 17.79 3.29 2.22
C THR A 81 16.84 2.27 1.63
N ALA A 82 17.22 1.62 0.52
CA ALA A 82 16.45 0.56 -0.11
C ALA A 82 17.39 -0.41 -0.81
N VAL A 83 17.00 -1.69 -0.89
CA VAL A 83 17.68 -2.74 -1.63
C VAL A 83 16.66 -3.71 -2.20
N THR A 84 16.87 -4.17 -3.43
CA THR A 84 16.05 -5.22 -4.06
C THR A 84 16.93 -6.09 -4.96
N VAL A 85 16.44 -7.28 -5.31
CA VAL A 85 17.14 -8.27 -6.13
C VAL A 85 16.34 -8.52 -7.42
N ASP A 86 16.98 -8.36 -8.58
CA ASP A 86 16.33 -8.65 -9.86
C ASP A 86 16.29 -10.16 -10.17
N LYS A 87 15.51 -10.54 -11.20
CA LYS A 87 15.37 -11.94 -11.62
C LYS A 87 16.68 -12.60 -12.07
N GLN A 88 17.72 -11.82 -12.38
CA GLN A 88 19.05 -12.33 -12.73
C GLN A 88 19.98 -12.42 -11.51
N GLY A 89 19.50 -12.02 -10.32
CA GLY A 89 20.25 -12.02 -9.07
C GLY A 89 21.11 -10.77 -8.87
N ASN A 90 21.00 -9.73 -9.70
CA ASN A 90 21.70 -8.46 -9.45
C ASN A 90 20.99 -7.70 -8.34
N LYS A 91 21.76 -6.90 -7.60
CA LYS A 91 21.25 -6.07 -6.51
C LYS A 91 21.13 -4.65 -6.97
N TRP A 92 19.98 -4.05 -6.73
CA TRP A 92 19.71 -2.64 -6.95
C TRP A 92 19.53 -1.99 -5.59
N LEU A 93 20.30 -0.97 -5.27
CA LEU A 93 20.26 -0.36 -3.95
C LEU A 93 20.43 1.16 -4.01
N ALA A 94 19.67 1.85 -3.18
CA ALA A 94 19.72 3.31 -3.06
C ALA A 94 20.64 3.69 -1.90
N SER A 95 21.63 4.54 -2.19
CA SER A 95 22.51 5.12 -1.19
C SER A 95 22.32 6.63 -1.12
N PHE A 96 22.29 7.16 0.10
CA PHE A 96 22.25 8.59 0.38
C PHE A 96 23.53 9.05 1.07
N ARG A 97 24.14 10.10 0.52
CA ARG A 97 25.27 10.80 1.14
C ARG A 97 25.04 12.31 1.11
N ASP A 98 25.52 12.94 0.04
CA ASP A 98 25.24 14.31 -0.40
C ASP A 98 24.12 14.33 -1.43
N LYS A 99 24.04 13.26 -2.22
CA LYS A 99 23.03 13.00 -3.24
C LYS A 99 22.48 11.59 -3.09
N ILE A 100 21.50 11.27 -3.93
CA ILE A 100 20.97 9.92 -4.07
C ILE A 100 21.69 9.22 -5.22
N TYR A 101 22.18 8.03 -4.94
CA TYR A 101 22.84 7.17 -5.90
C TYR A 101 22.08 5.85 -5.98
N LEU A 102 21.79 5.39 -7.20
CA LEU A 102 21.30 4.05 -7.46
C LEU A 102 22.47 3.17 -7.91
N PHE A 103 22.82 2.19 -7.09
CA PHE A 103 23.88 1.22 -7.35
C PHE A 103 23.33 -0.06 -7.95
N LYS A 104 24.14 -0.68 -8.81
CA LYS A 104 23.95 -2.05 -9.28
C LYS A 104 25.16 -2.91 -8.87
N LEU A 105 24.89 -4.02 -8.19
CA LEU A 105 25.87 -5.08 -7.95
C LEU A 105 25.49 -6.33 -8.75
N ASP A 106 26.48 -7.10 -9.19
CA ASP A 106 26.22 -8.37 -9.88
C ASP A 106 25.68 -9.46 -8.94
N LYS A 107 25.44 -10.67 -9.47
CA LYS A 107 25.00 -11.82 -8.67
C LYS A 107 25.96 -12.16 -7.52
N ALA A 108 27.27 -12.01 -7.70
CA ALA A 108 28.26 -12.23 -6.64
C ALA A 108 28.42 -11.01 -5.68
N GLY A 109 27.67 -9.95 -5.92
CA GLY A 109 27.72 -8.70 -5.18
C GLY A 109 28.90 -7.81 -5.56
N ASN A 110 29.58 -8.01 -6.68
CA ASN A 110 30.62 -7.09 -7.11
C ASN A 110 29.99 -5.82 -7.66
N TYR A 111 30.62 -4.68 -7.39
CA TYR A 111 30.20 -3.39 -7.92
C TYR A 111 30.23 -3.40 -9.46
N LEU A 112 29.11 -3.04 -10.07
CA LEU A 112 29.02 -2.87 -11.52
C LEU A 112 29.00 -1.39 -11.91
N LEU A 113 28.04 -0.63 -11.38
CA LEU A 113 27.87 0.78 -11.67
C LEU A 113 27.03 1.47 -10.60
N HIS A 114 27.08 2.81 -10.61
CA HIS A 114 26.06 3.65 -9.98
C HIS A 114 25.66 4.78 -10.90
N ASN A 115 24.44 5.26 -10.75
CA ASN A 115 23.97 6.49 -11.33
C ASN A 115 23.54 7.45 -10.22
N GLU A 116 23.94 8.71 -10.34
CA GLU A 116 23.30 9.77 -9.57
C GLU A 116 21.85 9.90 -10.07
N ILE A 117 20.89 9.85 -9.14
CA ILE A 117 19.50 10.14 -9.46
C ILE A 117 19.42 11.66 -9.63
N PRO A 118 18.99 12.21 -10.79
CA PRO A 118 18.96 13.65 -11.01
C PRO A 118 18.13 14.34 -9.92
N VAL A 119 18.78 15.02 -8.99
CA VAL A 119 18.07 15.64 -7.86
C VAL A 119 17.61 17.04 -8.26
N PHE A 120 16.29 17.13 -8.45
CA PHE A 120 15.42 18.22 -8.02
C PHE A 120 16.09 19.33 -7.20
N GLN A 121 16.08 20.56 -7.71
CA GLN A 121 16.88 21.65 -7.18
C GLN A 121 16.66 22.09 -5.71
N ASN A 122 15.80 21.48 -4.86
CA ASN A 122 15.53 22.02 -3.51
C ASN A 122 14.80 21.12 -2.44
N LYS A 123 14.74 19.78 -2.50
CA LYS A 123 14.14 18.99 -1.38
C LYS A 123 15.03 17.85 -0.86
N ASN A 124 14.87 17.50 0.43
CA ASN A 124 15.50 16.34 1.09
C ASN A 124 14.84 15.03 0.61
N TYR A 125 15.17 14.59 -0.60
CA TYR A 125 14.67 13.33 -1.14
C TYR A 125 15.45 12.14 -0.56
N TYR A 126 14.73 11.05 -0.28
CA TYR A 126 15.27 9.72 -0.01
C TYR A 126 14.46 8.74 -0.85
N ILE A 127 15.11 7.66 -1.29
CA ILE A 127 14.40 6.51 -1.86
C ILE A 127 13.92 5.68 -0.68
N ASN A 128 12.60 5.59 -0.52
CA ASN A 128 12.00 4.78 0.53
C ASN A 128 12.00 3.30 0.13
N ASP A 129 11.84 3.01 -1.16
CA ASP A 129 11.67 1.65 -1.65
C ASP A 129 11.98 1.51 -3.15
N ILE A 130 12.29 0.29 -3.59
CA ILE A 130 12.60 -0.07 -4.99
C ILE A 130 11.90 -1.38 -5.35
N ALA A 131 11.08 -1.35 -6.39
CA ALA A 131 10.51 -2.55 -7.00
C ALA A 131 10.96 -2.72 -8.45
N ILE A 132 11.02 -3.96 -8.93
CA ILE A 132 11.42 -4.29 -10.30
C ILE A 132 10.27 -5.01 -10.98
N ASP A 133 9.79 -4.43 -12.07
CA ASP A 133 8.70 -5.03 -12.84
C ASP A 133 9.20 -6.22 -13.70
N HIS A 134 8.27 -7.01 -14.22
CA HIS A 134 8.58 -8.18 -15.04
C HIS A 134 9.31 -7.85 -16.35
N SER A 135 9.24 -6.59 -16.79
CA SER A 135 10.01 -6.10 -17.93
C SER A 135 11.43 -5.69 -17.56
N GLY A 136 11.76 -5.61 -16.26
CA GLY A 136 13.06 -5.18 -15.74
C GLY A 136 13.19 -3.68 -15.54
N ASN A 137 12.09 -2.94 -15.54
CA ASN A 137 12.08 -1.52 -15.17
C ASN A 137 12.11 -1.40 -13.65
N LYS A 138 12.81 -0.37 -13.14
CA LYS A 138 12.97 -0.12 -11.70
C LYS A 138 12.03 1.00 -11.35
N TRP A 139 11.18 0.76 -10.37
CA TRP A 139 10.23 1.71 -9.82
C TRP A 139 10.76 2.15 -8.46
N LEU A 140 10.87 3.45 -8.24
CA LEU A 140 11.46 4.03 -7.03
C LEU A 140 10.39 4.84 -6.29
N ALA A 141 10.12 4.47 -5.04
CA ALA A 141 9.33 5.30 -4.12
C ALA A 141 10.22 6.40 -3.54
N THR A 142 9.79 7.65 -3.63
CA THR A 142 10.54 8.77 -3.06
C THR A 142 9.75 9.49 -1.96
N LYS A 143 10.46 9.97 -0.94
CA LYS A 143 9.84 10.65 0.21
C LYS A 143 9.04 11.90 -0.15
N ALA A 144 9.37 12.62 -1.22
CA ALA A 144 8.75 13.92 -1.52
C ALA A 144 8.79 14.33 -3.00
N GLY A 145 9.09 13.39 -3.91
CA GLY A 145 9.37 13.63 -5.34
C GLY A 145 8.65 12.68 -6.29
N GLY A 146 7.54 12.12 -5.83
CA GLY A 146 6.72 11.22 -6.62
C GLY A 146 7.36 9.85 -6.84
N VAL A 147 6.85 9.14 -7.83
CA VAL A 147 7.35 7.83 -8.26
C VAL A 147 8.30 8.03 -9.43
N TRP A 148 9.43 7.34 -9.41
CA TRP A 148 10.36 7.33 -10.54
C TRP A 148 10.41 5.97 -11.20
N LYS A 149 10.57 5.96 -12.52
CA LYS A 149 10.81 4.74 -13.29
C LYS A 149 12.10 4.87 -14.07
N ILE A 150 12.92 3.83 -14.04
CA ILE A 150 14.06 3.64 -14.92
C ILE A 150 13.77 2.46 -15.81
N ASP A 151 13.66 2.69 -17.12
CA ASP A 151 13.44 1.60 -18.04
C ASP A 151 14.68 0.72 -18.26
N THR A 152 14.54 -0.34 -19.05
CA THR A 152 15.65 -1.26 -19.36
C THR A 152 16.78 -0.61 -20.16
N GLN A 153 16.52 0.52 -20.82
CA GLN A 153 17.51 1.29 -21.58
C GLN A 153 18.21 2.34 -20.70
N GLY A 154 17.78 2.50 -19.44
CA GLY A 154 18.31 3.49 -18.51
C GLY A 154 17.65 4.87 -18.62
N LYS A 155 16.54 5.00 -19.33
CA LYS A 155 15.79 6.25 -19.42
C LYS A 155 14.94 6.47 -18.16
N TRP A 156 14.95 7.70 -17.69
CA TRP A 156 14.25 8.13 -16.47
C TRP A 156 12.89 8.74 -16.80
N PHE A 157 11.91 8.44 -15.95
CA PHE A 157 10.57 9.01 -15.95
C PHE A 157 10.19 9.39 -14.52
N CYS A 158 9.59 10.57 -14.35
CA CYS A 158 9.08 11.07 -13.07
C CYS A 158 7.56 11.16 -13.14
N TYR A 159 6.89 10.69 -12.09
CA TYR A 159 5.45 10.76 -11.90
C TYR A 159 5.18 11.44 -10.56
N ASP A 160 5.08 12.76 -10.59
CA ASP A 160 4.78 13.64 -9.45
C ASP A 160 3.42 14.32 -9.64
N GLN A 161 2.97 15.08 -8.64
CA GLN A 161 1.72 15.84 -8.67
C GLN A 161 1.59 16.81 -9.86
N SER A 162 2.71 17.25 -10.46
CA SER A 162 2.68 18.16 -11.61
C SER A 162 2.40 17.44 -12.93
N ILE A 163 2.66 16.13 -12.98
CA ILE A 163 2.53 15.29 -14.17
C ILE A 163 1.28 14.41 -14.07
N VAL A 164 1.09 13.77 -12.92
CA VAL A 164 -0.07 12.92 -12.62
C VAL A 164 -0.93 13.67 -11.62
N LEU A 165 -1.84 14.51 -12.12
CA LEU A 165 -2.70 15.38 -11.29
C LEU A 165 -3.57 14.58 -10.32
N GLU A 166 -3.83 13.31 -10.64
CA GLU A 166 -4.55 12.39 -9.77
C GLU A 166 -3.74 12.06 -8.51
N PHE A 167 -2.41 12.01 -8.61
CA PHE A 167 -1.55 11.82 -7.44
C PHE A 167 -1.72 13.01 -6.51
N MET A 168 -2.26 12.75 -5.33
CA MET A 168 -2.55 13.78 -4.34
C MET A 168 -1.37 14.07 -3.42
N THR A 169 -0.23 13.43 -3.67
CA THR A 169 1.00 13.57 -2.88
C THR A 169 2.21 13.19 -3.72
N ASP A 170 3.34 13.86 -3.48
CA ASP A 170 4.66 13.43 -3.93
C ASP A 170 5.34 12.50 -2.90
N GLU A 171 4.70 12.25 -1.76
CA GLU A 171 5.22 11.39 -0.69
C GLU A 171 4.82 9.94 -0.94
N ILE A 172 5.76 9.18 -1.49
CA ILE A 172 5.58 7.77 -1.82
C ILE A 172 6.32 6.93 -0.78
N ASN A 173 5.58 6.08 -0.07
CA ASN A 173 6.10 5.29 1.04
C ASN A 173 6.72 3.97 0.58
N ALA A 174 6.07 3.25 -0.35
CA ALA A 174 6.53 1.96 -0.84
C ALA A 174 6.02 1.67 -2.26
N VAL A 175 6.66 0.72 -2.93
CA VAL A 175 6.27 0.24 -4.26
C VAL A 175 6.39 -1.28 -4.32
N ALA A 176 5.43 -1.94 -4.97
CA ALA A 176 5.47 -3.39 -5.17
C ALA A 176 4.98 -3.75 -6.59
N VAL A 177 5.33 -4.93 -7.09
CA VAL A 177 4.84 -5.41 -8.39
C VAL A 177 4.16 -6.75 -8.21
N ASP A 178 2.96 -6.89 -8.76
CA ASP A 178 2.21 -8.14 -8.71
C ASP A 178 2.50 -9.09 -9.89
N GLU A 179 1.98 -10.31 -9.79
CA GLU A 179 2.11 -11.35 -10.82
C GLU A 179 1.55 -10.97 -12.19
N ARG A 180 0.62 -9.99 -12.24
CA ARG A 180 0.05 -9.45 -13.48
C ARG A 180 0.88 -8.30 -14.05
N ASN A 181 2.07 -8.06 -13.47
CA ASN A 181 2.96 -6.94 -13.77
C ASN A 181 2.30 -5.57 -13.50
N GLU A 182 1.39 -5.51 -12.53
CA GLU A 182 0.81 -4.27 -12.06
C GLU A 182 1.68 -3.72 -10.92
N VAL A 183 2.07 -2.46 -11.05
CA VAL A 183 2.90 -1.73 -10.09
C VAL A 183 1.98 -1.04 -9.11
N TRP A 184 2.10 -1.40 -7.85
CA TRP A 184 1.36 -0.84 -6.73
C TRP A 184 2.21 0.23 -6.05
N VAL A 185 1.58 1.36 -5.72
CA VAL A 185 2.25 2.53 -5.15
C VAL A 185 1.52 2.94 -3.87
N ALA A 186 2.16 2.69 -2.74
CA ALA A 186 1.70 3.15 -1.44
C ALA A 186 2.12 4.61 -1.23
N SER A 187 1.16 5.52 -1.06
CA SER A 187 1.42 6.95 -0.88
C SER A 187 0.76 7.50 0.39
N ALA A 188 1.21 8.68 0.82
CA ALA A 188 0.59 9.41 1.92
C ALA A 188 -0.89 9.78 1.69
N ALA A 189 -1.37 9.67 0.45
CA ALA A 189 -2.73 10.04 0.06
C ALA A 189 -3.53 8.88 -0.56
N GLY A 190 -3.06 7.64 -0.41
CA GLY A 190 -3.79 6.46 -0.86
C GLY A 190 -2.94 5.48 -1.66
N LEU A 191 -3.59 4.41 -2.10
CA LEU A 191 -2.99 3.36 -2.92
C LEU A 191 -3.29 3.64 -4.39
N TRP A 192 -2.27 3.51 -5.23
CA TRP A 192 -2.38 3.66 -6.67
C TRP A 192 -1.81 2.44 -7.38
N SER A 193 -2.28 2.18 -8.59
CA SER A 193 -1.68 1.17 -9.45
C SER A 193 -1.47 1.66 -10.88
N THR A 194 -0.50 1.07 -11.57
CA THR A 194 -0.25 1.28 -13.00
C THR A 194 0.41 0.05 -13.63
N LYS A 195 0.21 -0.17 -14.94
CA LYS A 195 0.92 -1.23 -15.68
C LYS A 195 2.16 -0.74 -16.40
N ASP A 196 2.17 0.51 -16.83
CA ASP A 196 3.24 1.06 -17.68
C ASP A 196 3.69 2.47 -17.30
N GLY A 197 3.00 3.12 -16.36
CA GLY A 197 3.22 4.50 -15.93
C GLY A 197 2.43 5.53 -16.73
N LYS A 198 1.63 5.11 -17.73
CA LYS A 198 0.80 6.02 -18.54
C LYS A 198 -0.60 6.16 -17.98
N GLU A 199 -1.16 5.07 -17.47
CA GLU A 199 -2.48 5.04 -16.85
C GLU A 199 -2.36 4.71 -15.38
N TRP A 200 -2.92 5.57 -14.53
CA TRP A 200 -2.89 5.45 -13.08
C TRP A 200 -4.30 5.24 -12.54
N GLN A 201 -4.47 4.22 -11.70
CA GLN A 201 -5.76 3.89 -11.11
C GLN A 201 -5.69 4.07 -9.59
N PRO A 202 -6.55 4.91 -9.00
CA PRO A 202 -6.65 4.99 -7.55
C PRO A 202 -7.40 3.78 -7.00
N TYR A 203 -6.99 3.30 -5.84
CA TYR A 203 -7.71 2.30 -5.06
C TYR A 203 -8.62 2.99 -4.02
N ASP A 204 -9.68 2.31 -3.54
CA ASP A 204 -10.71 2.88 -2.65
C ASP A 204 -10.22 3.32 -1.24
N ILE A 205 -8.91 3.25 -0.98
CA ILE A 205 -8.28 3.58 0.30
C ILE A 205 -7.43 4.84 0.12
N PHE A 206 -7.92 5.95 0.71
CA PHE A 206 -7.37 7.32 0.57
C PHE A 206 -6.71 7.82 1.87
N ASP A 207 -6.52 6.92 2.82
CA ASP A 207 -5.70 7.15 4.01
C ASP A 207 -4.21 6.97 3.64
N ASN A 208 -3.31 7.32 4.56
CA ASN A 208 -1.88 7.16 4.34
C ASN A 208 -1.53 5.67 4.26
N ILE A 209 -1.11 5.20 3.09
CA ILE A 209 -0.66 3.82 2.89
C ILE A 209 0.81 3.76 3.22
N THR A 210 1.17 3.14 4.33
CA THR A 210 2.52 3.17 4.88
C THR A 210 3.46 2.16 4.21
N THR A 211 2.91 1.08 3.66
CA THR A 211 3.64 0.01 2.99
C THR A 211 2.67 -0.81 2.13
N VAL A 212 3.17 -1.43 1.07
CA VAL A 212 2.46 -2.38 0.21
C VAL A 212 3.37 -3.56 -0.06
N GLU A 213 2.82 -4.76 -0.01
CA GLU A 213 3.54 -6.01 -0.24
C GLU A 213 2.70 -6.95 -1.09
N VAL A 214 3.34 -7.67 -2.01
CA VAL A 214 2.66 -8.65 -2.89
C VAL A 214 3.22 -10.05 -2.69
N GLY A 215 2.35 -11.00 -2.39
CA GLY A 215 2.72 -12.41 -2.19
C GLY A 215 2.58 -13.23 -3.47
N ASP A 216 3.30 -14.36 -3.53
CA ASP A 216 3.37 -15.31 -4.66
C ASP A 216 2.00 -15.80 -5.19
N LYS A 217 0.95 -15.71 -4.37
CA LYS A 217 -0.43 -16.11 -4.74
C LYS A 217 -1.26 -14.94 -5.26
N GLY A 218 -0.62 -13.82 -5.62
CA GLY A 218 -1.28 -12.59 -6.07
C GLY A 218 -1.99 -11.83 -4.94
N GLN A 219 -1.57 -12.05 -3.70
CA GLN A 219 -2.12 -11.36 -2.53
C GLN A 219 -1.51 -9.96 -2.46
N VAL A 220 -2.32 -8.91 -2.43
CA VAL A 220 -1.85 -7.53 -2.22
C VAL A 220 -2.21 -7.12 -0.80
N CYS A 221 -1.20 -6.91 0.03
CA CYS A 221 -1.33 -6.50 1.42
C CYS A 221 -0.82 -5.08 1.63
N ILE A 222 -1.53 -4.30 2.44
CA ILE A 222 -1.18 -2.90 2.69
C ILE A 222 -1.30 -2.52 4.15
N GLY A 223 -0.32 -1.76 4.64
CA GLY A 223 -0.38 -1.05 5.90
C GLY A 223 -1.04 0.32 5.68
N VAL A 224 -2.00 0.68 6.53
CA VAL A 224 -2.75 1.94 6.42
C VAL A 224 -2.76 2.65 7.76
N SER A 225 -2.35 3.92 7.76
CA SER A 225 -2.50 4.84 8.88
C SER A 225 -3.65 5.80 8.60
N ASP A 226 -4.73 5.70 9.37
CA ASP A 226 -5.84 6.63 9.22
C ASP A 226 -5.49 8.04 9.73
N LYS A 227 -6.38 9.01 9.47
CA LYS A 227 -6.22 10.41 9.89
C LYS A 227 -6.09 10.62 11.40
N LYS A 228 -6.42 9.62 12.22
CA LYS A 228 -6.26 9.64 13.68
C LYS A 228 -4.98 8.92 14.14
N GLY A 229 -4.16 8.45 13.20
CA GLY A 229 -2.93 7.70 13.44
C GLY A 229 -3.14 6.22 13.74
N ARG A 230 -4.36 5.70 13.62
CA ARG A 230 -4.64 4.28 13.88
C ARG A 230 -4.20 3.44 12.70
N GLN A 231 -3.56 2.31 12.98
CA GLN A 231 -3.09 1.38 11.95
C GLN A 231 -4.17 0.37 11.58
N LYS A 232 -4.21 0.02 10.31
CA LYS A 232 -5.02 -1.05 9.74
C LYS A 232 -4.15 -1.83 8.76
N LEU A 233 -4.41 -3.12 8.65
CA LEU A 233 -3.82 -3.99 7.65
C LEU A 233 -4.96 -4.50 6.76
N TYR A 234 -4.86 -4.29 5.46
CA TYR A 234 -5.76 -4.91 4.50
C TYR A 234 -4.97 -5.90 3.66
N CYS A 235 -5.57 -7.04 3.28
CA CYS A 235 -5.08 -7.82 2.15
C CYS A 235 -6.23 -8.22 1.25
N ASN A 236 -6.07 -8.03 -0.06
CA ASN A 236 -7.12 -8.25 -1.05
C ASN A 236 -8.46 -7.61 -0.61
N ASP A 237 -8.39 -6.37 -0.12
CA ASP A 237 -9.52 -5.58 0.38
C ASP A 237 -10.20 -6.08 1.65
N VAL A 238 -9.68 -7.15 2.24
CA VAL A 238 -10.13 -7.66 3.52
C VAL A 238 -9.35 -7.00 4.64
N LEU A 239 -10.05 -6.26 5.50
CA LEU A 239 -9.48 -5.71 6.73
C LEU A 239 -9.15 -6.84 7.71
N PHE A 240 -7.88 -6.98 8.06
CA PHE A 240 -7.47 -7.83 9.17
C PHE A 240 -7.90 -7.20 10.50
N LYS A 241 -8.61 -7.99 11.30
CA LYS A 241 -8.92 -7.62 12.68
C LYS A 241 -7.63 -7.72 13.50
N LEU A 242 -7.30 -6.62 14.17
CA LEU A 242 -6.23 -6.56 15.16
C LEU A 242 -6.75 -7.03 16.51
N SER A 243 -5.88 -7.65 17.29
CA SER A 243 -6.19 -8.21 18.61
C SER A 243 -6.46 -7.06 19.55
N LYS A 244 -7.15 -7.31 20.66
CA LYS A 244 -7.43 -6.24 21.63
C LYS A 244 -6.14 -5.56 22.12
N ASP A 245 -5.06 -6.32 22.27
CA ASP A 245 -3.78 -5.79 22.75
C ASP A 245 -3.11 -4.89 21.69
N VAL A 246 -3.08 -5.32 20.43
CA VAL A 246 -2.54 -4.50 19.33
C VAL A 246 -3.45 -3.31 19.01
N ALA A 247 -4.76 -3.52 18.96
CA ALA A 247 -5.76 -2.49 18.66
C ALA A 247 -5.87 -1.41 19.76
N SER A 248 -5.60 -1.76 21.02
CA SER A 248 -5.61 -0.80 22.14
C SER A 248 -4.32 0.02 22.22
N ASN A 249 -3.22 -0.45 21.62
CA ASN A 249 -1.96 0.27 21.57
C ASN A 249 -2.01 1.41 20.55
N LYS A 250 -2.29 2.63 21.04
CA LYS A 250 -2.30 3.86 20.22
C LYS A 250 -0.96 4.21 19.57
N TYR A 251 0.13 3.58 20.01
CA TYR A 251 1.48 3.80 19.47
C TYR A 251 1.89 2.72 18.48
N PHE A 252 1.06 1.70 18.25
CA PHE A 252 1.34 0.67 17.26
C PHE A 252 1.48 1.30 15.88
N LYS A 253 2.56 0.99 15.18
CA LYS A 253 2.84 1.43 13.80
C LYS A 253 3.23 0.23 12.97
N ILE A 254 2.66 0.13 11.77
CA ILE A 254 3.11 -0.81 10.74
C ILE A 254 4.13 -0.06 9.88
N LYS A 255 5.34 -0.58 9.83
CA LYS A 255 6.46 -0.06 9.06
C LYS A 255 6.68 -0.85 7.79
N ASP A 256 6.59 -2.17 7.89
CA ASP A 256 6.89 -3.05 6.78
C ASP A 256 6.12 -4.37 6.89
N LEU A 257 5.98 -5.05 5.75
CA LEU A 257 5.24 -6.31 5.59
C LEU A 257 6.07 -7.31 4.78
N THR A 258 5.91 -8.60 5.07
CA THR A 258 6.35 -9.67 4.16
C THR A 258 5.31 -10.79 4.17
N ILE A 259 5.18 -11.52 3.07
CA ILE A 259 4.22 -12.61 2.91
C ILE A 259 5.00 -13.90 2.62
N ASP A 260 4.81 -14.93 3.44
CA ASP A 260 5.45 -16.23 3.19
C ASP A 260 4.74 -17.04 2.09
N ARG A 261 5.35 -18.13 1.61
CA ARG A 261 4.74 -19.02 0.60
C ARG A 261 3.43 -19.67 1.02
N GLU A 262 3.16 -19.77 2.32
CA GLU A 262 1.87 -20.26 2.82
C GLU A 262 0.78 -19.17 2.70
N GLY A 263 1.17 -17.92 2.50
CA GLY A 263 0.31 -16.74 2.41
C GLY A 263 0.06 -16.10 3.78
N ILE A 264 0.93 -16.38 4.76
CA ILE A 264 0.90 -15.74 6.07
C ILE A 264 1.56 -14.38 5.95
N VAL A 265 0.89 -13.36 6.48
CA VAL A 265 1.39 -11.98 6.47
C VAL A 265 2.10 -11.72 7.78
N TRP A 266 3.34 -11.27 7.69
CA TRP A 266 4.14 -10.80 8.81
C TRP A 266 4.25 -9.28 8.71
N ALA A 267 3.86 -8.60 9.78
CA ALA A 267 3.93 -7.14 9.87
C ALA A 267 4.89 -6.73 10.98
N VAL A 268 5.73 -5.74 10.72
CA VAL A 268 6.64 -5.21 11.73
C VAL A 268 6.51 -3.70 11.88
N GLY A 269 6.92 -3.21 13.04
CA GLY A 269 7.07 -1.80 13.34
C GLY A 269 7.18 -1.61 14.85
N THR A 270 6.05 -1.38 15.51
CA THR A 270 5.97 -1.46 16.98
C THR A 270 5.77 -2.92 17.40
N GLY A 271 6.84 -3.70 17.30
CA GLY A 271 6.80 -5.15 17.49
C GLY A 271 6.62 -5.89 16.17
N ILE A 272 6.11 -7.12 16.26
CA ILE A 272 5.88 -8.04 15.15
C ILE A 272 4.45 -8.55 15.29
N ALA A 273 3.75 -8.79 14.18
CA ALA A 273 2.44 -9.40 14.15
C ALA A 273 2.36 -10.42 13.01
N ARG A 274 1.57 -11.48 13.20
CA ARG A 274 1.36 -12.57 12.23
C ARG A 274 -0.14 -12.71 11.92
N TYR A 275 -0.49 -12.80 10.64
CA TYR A 275 -1.88 -12.91 10.18
C TYR A 275 -2.09 -14.10 9.25
N GLN A 276 -3.06 -14.97 9.58
CA GLN A 276 -3.44 -16.14 8.77
C GLN A 276 -4.94 -16.44 8.87
N LYS A 277 -5.78 -15.89 7.97
CA LYS A 277 -7.26 -16.03 7.89
C LYS A 277 -8.05 -15.54 9.13
N GLU A 278 -7.70 -15.99 10.33
CA GLU A 278 -8.08 -15.44 11.64
C GLU A 278 -6.81 -15.13 12.43
N GLU A 279 -6.83 -14.05 13.20
CA GLU A 279 -5.65 -13.53 13.86
C GLU A 279 -5.08 -14.49 14.91
N ARG A 280 -3.74 -14.62 14.94
CA ARG A 280 -3.00 -14.89 16.18
C ARG A 280 -1.90 -13.86 16.26
N ALA A 281 -2.11 -12.79 17.03
CA ALA A 281 -1.05 -11.86 17.37
C ALA A 281 0.08 -12.65 18.05
N LEU A 282 1.15 -12.88 17.31
CA LEU A 282 2.43 -13.23 17.90
C LEU A 282 3.09 -11.89 18.18
N PHE A 283 2.83 -11.29 19.33
CA PHE A 283 3.87 -10.89 20.27
C PHE A 283 3.48 -9.73 21.20
N ASP A 284 3.58 -10.06 22.48
CA ASP A 284 3.79 -9.18 23.62
C ASP A 284 5.31 -9.02 23.82
N LEU A 285 5.79 -7.80 24.05
CA LEU A 285 7.20 -7.47 24.32
C LEU A 285 7.80 -8.30 25.47
N ASN A 286 6.95 -8.83 26.35
CA ASN A 286 7.37 -9.55 27.55
C ASN A 286 7.50 -11.07 27.35
N THR A 287 7.01 -11.64 26.25
CA THR A 287 6.92 -13.11 26.08
C THR A 287 7.65 -13.65 24.85
N SER A 288 8.10 -12.76 23.96
CA SER A 288 8.61 -13.08 22.64
C SER A 288 10.10 -13.36 22.56
N GLY A 289 10.90 -12.69 23.38
CA GLY A 289 12.35 -12.57 23.17
C GLY A 289 12.75 -11.48 22.16
N PHE A 290 11.80 -10.82 21.50
CA PHE A 290 12.03 -9.62 20.70
C PHE A 290 12.01 -8.38 21.61
N THR A 291 13.18 -7.78 21.79
CA THR A 291 13.41 -6.71 22.76
C THR A 291 13.31 -5.30 22.18
N SER A 292 13.04 -5.16 20.88
CA SER A 292 12.88 -3.85 20.21
C SER A 292 11.41 -3.56 19.91
N ASN A 293 11.03 -2.29 19.94
CA ASN A 293 9.75 -1.79 19.44
C ASN A 293 9.94 -0.83 18.25
N LEU A 294 11.12 -0.87 17.62
CA LEU A 294 11.55 -0.02 16.53
C LEU A 294 11.96 -0.84 15.30
N ALA A 295 11.19 -1.87 14.96
CA ALA A 295 11.41 -2.62 13.73
C ALA A 295 11.20 -1.71 12.51
N THR A 296 12.09 -1.82 11.53
CA THR A 296 12.11 -0.95 10.34
C THR A 296 11.79 -1.68 9.06
N CYS A 297 12.18 -2.94 8.95
CA CYS A 297 12.00 -3.78 7.77
C CYS A 297 11.92 -5.26 8.14
N VAL A 298 11.31 -6.07 7.28
CA VAL A 298 11.16 -7.52 7.49
C VAL A 298 11.23 -8.30 6.19
N GLU A 299 11.87 -9.46 6.23
CA GLU A 299 11.99 -10.37 5.09
C GLU A 299 11.85 -11.83 5.54
N PHE A 300 11.19 -12.65 4.72
CA PHE A 300 10.98 -14.07 5.02
C PHE A 300 11.84 -14.98 4.14
N GLU A 301 12.73 -15.77 4.77
CA GLU A 301 13.54 -16.77 4.09
C GLU A 301 12.78 -18.11 4.06
N ASP A 302 11.94 -18.30 3.03
CA ASP A 302 11.11 -19.52 2.91
C ASP A 302 11.92 -20.82 2.96
N SER A 303 13.10 -20.85 2.35
CA SER A 303 13.94 -22.05 2.28
C SER A 303 14.37 -22.57 3.65
N LYS A 304 14.37 -21.71 4.67
CA LYS A 304 14.72 -22.06 6.05
C LYS A 304 13.58 -21.83 7.04
N GLY A 305 12.47 -21.22 6.62
CA GLY A 305 11.40 -20.82 7.52
C GLY A 305 11.84 -19.80 8.57
N VAL A 306 12.62 -18.81 8.16
CA VAL A 306 13.25 -17.83 9.04
C VAL A 306 12.75 -16.42 8.71
N LEU A 307 12.30 -15.69 9.73
CA LEU A 307 11.98 -14.28 9.62
C LEU A 307 13.22 -13.44 10.00
N TRP A 308 13.62 -12.55 9.11
CA TRP A 308 14.71 -11.59 9.31
C TRP A 308 14.12 -10.21 9.53
N ILE A 309 14.54 -9.52 10.59
CA ILE A 309 13.92 -8.27 11.03
C ILE A 309 15.01 -7.24 11.29
N GLY A 310 14.97 -6.14 10.56
CA GLY A 310 15.82 -4.99 10.83
C GLY A 310 15.20 -4.09 11.89
N THR A 311 16.02 -3.49 12.74
CA THR A 311 15.58 -2.53 13.76
C THR A 311 16.35 -1.22 13.66
N ALA A 312 15.76 -0.16 14.21
CA ALA A 312 16.41 1.16 14.25
C ALA A 312 17.45 1.28 15.37
N ASP A 313 17.47 0.36 16.33
CA ASP A 313 18.19 0.50 17.60
C ASP A 313 19.06 -0.71 17.98
N GLN A 314 18.74 -1.92 17.52
CA GLN A 314 19.34 -3.17 18.02
C GLN A 314 19.92 -4.05 16.91
N GLY A 315 20.05 -3.58 15.67
CA GLY A 315 20.58 -4.37 14.57
C GLY A 315 19.55 -5.29 13.94
N LEU A 316 20.03 -6.46 13.51
CA LEU A 316 19.29 -7.47 12.77
C LEU A 316 18.89 -8.62 13.68
N PHE A 317 17.61 -8.96 13.70
CA PHE A 317 17.06 -10.12 14.38
C PHE A 317 16.77 -11.25 13.39
N ARG A 318 16.97 -12.47 13.87
CA ARG A 318 16.66 -13.72 13.18
C ARG A 318 15.73 -14.54 14.06
N LEU A 319 14.59 -14.95 13.51
CA LEU A 319 13.58 -15.75 14.19
C LEU A 319 13.26 -17.00 13.36
N GLY A 320 13.54 -18.19 13.91
CA GLY A 320 13.10 -19.45 13.31
C GLY A 320 11.61 -19.69 13.56
N ILE A 321 10.82 -19.79 12.49
CA ILE A 321 9.38 -20.06 12.56
C ILE A 321 9.07 -21.55 12.36
N TYR A 322 9.78 -22.19 11.43
CA TYR A 322 9.65 -23.62 11.13
C TYR A 322 10.94 -24.35 11.50
N GLU A 323 11.11 -24.76 12.75
CA GLU A 323 12.17 -25.73 13.03
C GLU A 323 11.78 -27.10 12.47
N LYS A 324 12.68 -27.72 11.69
CA LYS A 324 12.53 -29.11 11.23
C LYS A 324 12.19 -29.99 12.43
N LYS A 325 11.08 -30.73 12.34
CA LYS A 325 10.86 -31.91 13.20
C LYS A 325 12.09 -32.80 13.06
N GLN A 326 12.90 -32.95 14.11
CA GLN A 326 13.84 -34.06 14.17
C GLN A 326 13.00 -35.34 14.30
N GLU A 327 12.93 -36.13 13.23
CA GLU A 327 12.50 -37.52 13.35
C GLU A 327 13.59 -38.28 14.09
N VAL A 328 13.35 -38.59 15.36
CA VAL A 328 14.16 -39.55 16.08
C VAL A 328 13.79 -40.93 15.54
N GLN A 329 14.65 -41.51 14.69
CA GLN A 329 14.57 -42.94 14.41
C GLN A 329 14.89 -43.70 15.70
N VAL A 330 13.86 -44.30 16.29
CA VAL A 330 14.05 -45.26 17.38
C VAL A 330 14.36 -46.60 16.74
N ASP A 331 15.63 -46.97 16.71
CA ASP A 331 16.05 -48.32 16.31
C ASP A 331 15.47 -49.33 17.30
N SER A 332 14.48 -50.11 16.83
CA SER A 332 13.74 -51.09 17.63
C SER A 332 14.46 -52.42 17.76
N LEU A 333 15.80 -52.41 17.79
CA LEU A 333 16.63 -53.61 17.88
C LEU A 333 17.72 -53.50 18.95
N SER A 334 17.34 -53.19 20.18
CA SER A 334 17.96 -53.86 21.34
C SER A 334 17.03 -53.74 22.54
N GLY A 335 16.71 -54.86 23.18
CA GLY A 335 15.85 -54.94 24.36
C GLY A 335 16.46 -54.35 25.63
N LYS A 336 17.13 -53.19 25.55
CA LYS A 336 17.64 -52.42 26.69
C LYS A 336 16.85 -51.12 26.79
N ARG A 337 16.41 -50.79 28.01
CA ARG A 337 15.75 -49.52 28.31
C ARG A 337 16.65 -48.37 27.80
N PRO A 338 16.10 -47.38 27.09
CA PRO A 338 16.89 -46.25 26.61
C PRO A 338 17.45 -45.49 27.83
N GLN A 339 18.77 -45.45 27.97
CA GLN A 339 19.42 -44.47 28.82
C GLN A 339 19.46 -43.16 28.03
N ILE A 340 18.74 -42.16 28.53
CA ILE A 340 18.86 -40.78 28.07
C ILE A 340 20.25 -40.30 28.50
N VAL A 341 21.18 -40.19 27.56
CA VAL A 341 22.44 -39.51 27.79
C VAL A 341 22.16 -38.01 27.72
N LEU A 342 21.94 -37.39 28.88
CA LEU A 342 21.90 -35.93 28.99
C LEU A 342 23.33 -35.40 28.85
N ASN A 343 23.53 -34.51 27.87
CA ASN A 343 24.76 -33.73 27.76
C ASN A 343 24.89 -32.83 29.00
N PRO A 344 25.95 -32.92 29.81
CA PRO A 344 26.03 -32.22 31.09
C PRO A 344 26.52 -30.78 30.85
N ASN A 345 25.61 -29.86 30.50
CA ASN A 345 25.88 -28.42 30.53
C ASN A 345 24.59 -27.58 30.60
N ALA A 346 23.66 -27.94 31.47
CA ALA A 346 22.60 -27.03 31.91
C ALA A 346 22.25 -27.32 33.36
N GLY A 347 22.49 -26.32 34.21
CA GLY A 347 22.30 -26.40 35.65
C GLY A 347 20.86 -26.71 36.05
N ASN A 348 20.76 -27.45 37.16
CA ASN A 348 19.54 -27.80 37.88
C ASN A 348 18.52 -26.65 37.97
N LEU A 349 17.23 -26.98 37.83
CA LEU A 349 16.19 -26.51 38.73
C LEU A 349 14.94 -27.41 38.66
N ASN A 350 14.48 -27.78 39.85
CA ASN A 350 13.38 -28.68 40.18
C ASN A 350 12.06 -27.90 40.19
N LEU A 351 10.96 -28.41 39.63
CA LEU A 351 9.61 -27.92 39.98
C LEU A 351 8.56 -29.04 39.95
N ASN A 352 7.85 -29.13 41.07
CA ASN A 352 6.78 -30.06 41.38
C ASN A 352 5.45 -29.29 41.38
N GLN A 353 4.37 -29.95 40.92
CA GLN A 353 2.94 -29.59 41.09
C GLN A 353 2.46 -28.41 40.20
N VAL A 354 1.36 -28.52 39.45
CA VAL A 354 -0.05 -28.48 39.93
C VAL A 354 -1.02 -29.17 38.95
N LYS A 355 -2.12 -29.70 39.52
CA LYS A 355 -3.22 -30.50 38.97
C LYS A 355 -4.18 -29.73 38.05
N VAL A 356 -4.77 -30.46 37.09
CA VAL A 356 -5.93 -30.08 36.26
C VAL A 356 -7.22 -30.66 36.85
N LYS A 357 -8.35 -29.94 36.70
CA LYS A 357 -9.73 -30.48 36.79
C LYS A 357 -10.60 -29.90 35.66
N PRO A 358 -11.46 -30.68 34.98
CA PRO A 358 -12.25 -30.21 33.83
C PRO A 358 -13.74 -29.96 34.13
N ALA A 359 -14.29 -29.04 33.31
CA ALA A 359 -15.59 -28.93 32.62
C ALA A 359 -16.92 -29.25 33.31
N GLU A 360 -17.93 -28.41 33.03
CA GLU A 360 -19.31 -28.84 32.72
C GLU A 360 -20.07 -27.80 31.87
N THR A 361 -20.94 -28.33 31.01
CA THR A 361 -21.79 -27.73 29.98
C THR A 361 -23.17 -27.35 30.52
N ASN A 362 -23.93 -26.49 29.81
CA ASN A 362 -25.34 -26.75 29.52
C ASN A 362 -25.92 -25.85 28.41
N ILE A 363 -26.92 -26.44 27.74
CA ILE A 363 -27.69 -26.04 26.55
C ILE A 363 -28.98 -25.34 27.00
N GLU A 364 -29.57 -24.47 26.17
CA GLU A 364 -31.02 -24.45 25.92
C GLU A 364 -31.37 -23.63 24.66
N GLU A 365 -32.32 -24.18 23.89
CA GLU A 365 -32.91 -23.71 22.63
C GLU A 365 -34.14 -22.84 22.89
N GLU A 366 -34.54 -21.98 21.94
CA GLU A 366 -35.96 -21.76 21.62
C GLU A 366 -36.14 -21.11 20.23
N GLU A 367 -37.02 -21.72 19.42
CA GLU A 367 -37.49 -21.27 18.11
C GLU A 367 -38.70 -20.33 18.23
N THR A 368 -38.99 -19.54 17.19
CA THR A 368 -40.37 -19.32 16.68
C THR A 368 -40.36 -18.65 15.29
N GLU A 369 -41.02 -19.28 14.32
CA GLU A 369 -41.45 -18.74 13.02
C GLU A 369 -42.68 -17.83 13.15
N ILE A 370 -42.88 -16.83 12.25
CA ILE A 370 -44.17 -16.58 11.55
C ILE A 370 -43.95 -15.89 10.17
N ALA A 371 -44.45 -16.57 9.14
CA ALA A 371 -45.08 -16.24 7.85
C ALA A 371 -44.95 -14.91 7.05
N SER A 372 -44.99 -15.16 5.74
CA SER A 372 -45.08 -14.41 4.48
C SER A 372 -46.15 -13.32 4.30
N ASN A 373 -45.89 -12.39 3.38
CA ASN A 373 -46.86 -11.97 2.36
C ASN A 373 -46.19 -11.31 1.13
N GLU A 374 -46.60 -11.75 -0.07
CA GLU A 374 -46.27 -11.19 -1.38
C GLU A 374 -47.16 -9.98 -1.73
N ALA A 375 -46.64 -9.04 -2.53
CA ALA A 375 -47.45 -8.18 -3.39
C ALA A 375 -46.65 -7.69 -4.63
N THR A 376 -47.34 -7.70 -5.76
CA THR A 376 -46.87 -7.61 -7.15
C THR A 376 -47.04 -6.23 -7.81
N VAL A 377 -46.12 -5.91 -8.75
CA VAL A 377 -46.25 -5.11 -10.01
C VAL A 377 -46.35 -3.56 -9.84
N VAL A 378 -45.59 -2.69 -10.55
CA VAL A 378 -45.74 -2.25 -11.96
C VAL A 378 -44.42 -1.63 -12.49
N SER A 379 -44.10 -1.92 -13.75
CA SER A 379 -43.00 -1.39 -14.58
C SER A 379 -43.42 -0.18 -15.42
N VAL A 380 -42.52 0.80 -15.61
CA VAL A 380 -42.64 1.84 -16.65
C VAL A 380 -41.27 2.07 -17.32
N LYS A 381 -41.28 2.06 -18.65
CA LYS A 381 -40.16 2.15 -19.60
C LYS A 381 -39.88 3.63 -19.96
N PRO A 382 -38.63 4.06 -20.23
CA PRO A 382 -38.31 5.44 -20.58
C PRO A 382 -38.45 5.73 -22.09
N GLU A 383 -38.98 6.91 -22.43
CA GLU A 383 -38.98 7.47 -23.79
C GLU A 383 -37.64 8.14 -24.10
N THR A 384 -37.09 7.86 -25.29
CA THR A 384 -35.88 8.45 -25.85
C THR A 384 -36.23 9.34 -27.03
N THR A 385 -35.71 10.58 -27.06
CA THR A 385 -35.65 11.40 -28.28
C THR A 385 -34.26 11.28 -28.93
N PRO A 386 -34.17 11.27 -30.28
CA PRO A 386 -32.90 11.09 -30.98
C PRO A 386 -32.11 12.40 -31.08
N PRO A 387 -30.76 12.37 -31.09
CA PRO A 387 -29.95 13.56 -31.31
C PRO A 387 -29.85 13.93 -32.81
N PRO A 388 -29.64 15.22 -33.14
CA PRO A 388 -29.53 15.69 -34.52
C PRO A 388 -28.18 15.33 -35.15
N THR A 389 -28.22 15.04 -36.45
CA THR A 389 -27.08 14.79 -37.35
C THR A 389 -26.30 16.06 -37.68
N TYR A 390 -24.97 16.02 -37.57
CA TYR A 390 -24.05 17.07 -38.04
C TYR A 390 -23.13 16.55 -39.16
N SER A 391 -22.92 17.37 -40.18
CA SER A 391 -22.11 17.13 -41.39
C SER A 391 -20.60 17.17 -41.13
N THR A 392 -19.84 16.36 -41.86
CA THR A 392 -18.45 15.95 -41.61
C THR A 392 -17.34 16.91 -42.08
N GLU A 393 -17.64 18.14 -42.49
CA GLU A 393 -16.61 19.06 -43.02
C GLU A 393 -16.22 20.22 -42.08
N ASP A 394 -17.00 20.51 -41.02
CA ASP A 394 -16.64 21.49 -39.97
C ASP A 394 -15.75 20.90 -38.84
N SER A 395 -15.50 19.59 -38.85
CA SER A 395 -14.97 18.87 -37.68
C SER A 395 -13.44 18.82 -37.53
N LEU A 396 -12.67 19.37 -38.48
CA LEU A 396 -11.20 19.25 -38.47
C LEU A 396 -10.47 20.55 -38.10
N ALA A 397 -11.06 21.73 -38.33
CA ALA A 397 -10.46 23.02 -37.92
C ALA A 397 -10.71 23.33 -36.44
N ASP A 398 -11.82 22.84 -35.88
CA ASP A 398 -12.32 23.17 -34.53
C ASP A 398 -11.74 22.22 -33.44
N ALA A 399 -11.03 21.15 -33.82
CA ALA A 399 -10.49 20.14 -32.90
C ALA A 399 -9.16 20.54 -32.22
N ASN A 400 -8.45 21.54 -32.76
CA ASN A 400 -7.13 21.97 -32.29
C ASN A 400 -7.11 23.35 -31.64
N ALA A 401 -8.27 23.98 -31.42
CA ALA A 401 -8.35 25.27 -30.74
C ALA A 401 -7.99 25.13 -29.26
N THR A 402 -7.04 25.95 -28.80
CA THR A 402 -6.53 25.93 -27.42
C THR A 402 -6.67 27.28 -26.73
N VAL A 403 -6.91 27.27 -25.42
CA VAL A 403 -7.02 28.47 -24.60
C VAL A 403 -6.23 28.28 -23.30
N THR A 404 -5.57 29.33 -22.79
CA THR A 404 -4.79 29.24 -21.55
C THR A 404 -5.63 29.65 -20.33
N LEU A 405 -5.61 28.82 -19.29
CA LEU A 405 -6.14 29.14 -17.95
C LEU A 405 -5.03 28.88 -16.93
N ALA A 406 -4.63 29.90 -16.16
CA ALA A 406 -3.62 29.77 -15.11
C ALA A 406 -2.34 29.01 -15.57
N ASN A 407 -1.80 29.37 -16.74
CA ASN A 407 -0.65 28.75 -17.41
C ASN A 407 -0.84 27.31 -17.92
N LYS A 408 -2.07 26.76 -17.90
CA LYS A 408 -2.42 25.49 -18.52
C LYS A 408 -3.10 25.71 -19.87
N THR A 409 -2.57 25.09 -20.92
CA THR A 409 -3.22 25.02 -22.25
C THR A 409 -4.38 24.03 -22.21
N ILE A 410 -5.59 24.50 -22.47
CA ILE A 410 -6.83 23.73 -22.46
C ILE A 410 -7.29 23.51 -23.90
N ARG A 411 -7.68 22.27 -24.23
CA ARG A 411 -8.27 21.93 -25.52
C ARG A 411 -9.80 21.90 -25.47
N LYS A 412 -10.45 22.14 -26.60
CA LYS A 412 -11.89 21.87 -26.76
C LYS A 412 -12.21 20.43 -26.33
N GLY A 413 -13.25 20.26 -25.52
CA GLY A 413 -13.68 18.95 -25.00
C GLY A 413 -12.97 18.47 -23.74
N GLU A 414 -11.85 19.11 -23.33
CA GLU A 414 -11.16 18.78 -22.07
C GLU A 414 -12.03 19.15 -20.86
N ILE A 415 -12.08 18.25 -19.87
CA ILE A 415 -12.77 18.47 -18.60
C ILE A 415 -11.79 19.10 -17.61
N ILE A 416 -12.21 20.18 -16.97
CA ILE A 416 -11.44 20.89 -15.95
C ILE A 416 -12.23 20.86 -14.66
N ASN A 417 -11.61 20.33 -13.62
CA ASN A 417 -12.13 20.44 -12.27
C ASN A 417 -11.89 21.86 -11.74
N LEU A 418 -12.96 22.52 -11.28
CA LEU A 418 -12.87 23.87 -10.71
C LEU A 418 -12.70 23.75 -9.19
N GLU A 419 -11.51 23.33 -8.75
CA GLU A 419 -11.21 22.94 -7.37
C GLU A 419 -11.54 24.03 -6.32
N ASN A 420 -11.58 25.30 -6.75
CA ASN A 420 -11.87 26.45 -5.89
C ASN A 420 -13.35 26.87 -5.86
N ILE A 421 -14.26 26.11 -6.51
CA ILE A 421 -15.72 26.34 -6.41
C ILE A 421 -16.28 25.42 -5.32
N GLN A 422 -16.37 25.95 -4.11
CA GLN A 422 -16.83 25.22 -2.94
C GLN A 422 -18.20 25.72 -2.47
N PHE A 423 -19.02 24.81 -1.92
CA PHE A 423 -20.35 25.11 -1.41
C PHE A 423 -20.43 24.75 0.08
N LYS A 424 -21.26 25.49 0.83
CA LYS A 424 -21.59 25.11 2.21
C LYS A 424 -22.21 23.70 2.25
N LYS A 425 -22.00 23.00 3.37
CA LYS A 425 -22.46 21.61 3.56
C LYS A 425 -23.95 21.48 3.27
N ALA A 426 -24.32 20.47 2.47
CA ALA A 426 -25.70 20.18 2.05
C ALA A 426 -26.43 21.39 1.40
N SER A 427 -25.69 22.33 0.82
CA SER A 427 -26.22 23.55 0.24
C SER A 427 -25.69 23.81 -1.17
N TYR A 428 -26.34 24.74 -1.86
CA TYR A 428 -25.91 25.36 -3.12
C TYR A 428 -25.40 26.81 -2.92
N GLU A 429 -25.27 27.25 -1.67
CA GLU A 429 -24.62 28.51 -1.31
C GLU A 429 -23.09 28.36 -1.40
N LEU A 430 -22.44 29.26 -2.13
CA LEU A 430 -20.98 29.28 -2.27
C LEU A 430 -20.34 29.54 -0.90
N SER A 431 -19.32 28.74 -0.53
CA SER A 431 -18.54 28.99 0.68
C SER A 431 -17.41 29.99 0.46
N SER A 432 -16.98 30.17 -0.79
CA SER A 432 -16.05 31.20 -1.25
C SER A 432 -16.40 31.59 -2.69
N THR A 433 -16.11 32.82 -3.09
CA THR A 433 -16.28 33.29 -4.48
C THR A 433 -15.02 33.14 -5.32
N GLU A 434 -13.88 32.80 -4.72
CA GLU A 434 -12.56 32.81 -5.38
C GLU A 434 -12.53 31.98 -6.66
N GLY A 435 -12.95 30.70 -6.63
CA GLY A 435 -12.95 29.87 -7.83
C GLY A 435 -13.94 30.30 -8.90
N VAL A 436 -15.07 30.90 -8.51
CA VAL A 436 -16.05 31.43 -9.46
C VAL A 436 -15.54 32.72 -10.10
N GLU A 437 -14.79 33.55 -9.36
CA GLU A 437 -14.12 34.73 -9.89
C GLU A 437 -12.97 34.36 -10.84
N THR A 438 -12.21 33.30 -10.56
CA THR A 438 -11.23 32.76 -11.51
C THR A 438 -11.90 32.36 -12.84
N LEU A 439 -13.02 31.63 -12.76
CA LEU A 439 -13.79 31.26 -13.95
C LEU A 439 -14.36 32.49 -14.68
N LEU A 440 -14.80 33.51 -13.95
CA LEU A 440 -15.30 34.75 -14.53
C LEU A 440 -14.21 35.47 -15.31
N MET A 441 -13.01 35.63 -14.74
CA MET A 441 -11.88 36.27 -15.41
C MET A 441 -11.53 35.53 -16.69
N PHE A 442 -11.45 34.20 -16.64
CA PHE A 442 -11.24 33.36 -17.82
C PHE A 442 -12.29 33.59 -18.91
N MET A 443 -13.57 33.61 -18.56
CA MET A 443 -14.66 33.80 -19.53
C MET A 443 -14.69 35.22 -20.12
N LYS A 444 -14.17 36.23 -19.40
CA LYS A 444 -14.00 37.61 -19.88
C LYS A 444 -12.81 37.76 -20.82
N GLU A 445 -11.69 37.13 -20.48
CA GLU A 445 -10.48 37.12 -21.31
C GLU A 445 -10.68 36.35 -22.61
N ASN A 446 -11.64 35.41 -22.63
CA ASN A 446 -11.92 34.55 -23.77
C ASN A 446 -13.37 34.70 -24.25
N PRO A 447 -13.72 35.79 -24.96
CA PRO A 447 -15.10 36.12 -25.31
C PRO A 447 -15.79 35.08 -26.23
N GLU A 448 -15.02 34.33 -27.01
CA GLU A 448 -15.53 33.33 -27.95
C GLU A 448 -15.74 31.94 -27.33
N VAL A 449 -15.26 31.73 -26.10
CA VAL A 449 -15.36 30.44 -25.41
C VAL A 449 -16.78 30.23 -24.89
N HIS A 450 -17.33 29.05 -25.19
CA HIS A 450 -18.57 28.53 -24.64
C HIS A 450 -18.26 27.31 -23.78
N ILE A 451 -18.94 27.20 -22.62
CA ILE A 451 -18.66 26.18 -21.63
C ILE A 451 -19.90 25.36 -21.24
N GLU A 452 -19.69 24.11 -20.87
CA GLU A 452 -20.62 23.29 -20.09
C GLU A 452 -20.14 23.27 -18.63
N LEU A 453 -21.04 23.57 -17.69
CA LEU A 453 -20.83 23.39 -16.26
C LEU A 453 -21.54 22.11 -15.80
N ALA A 454 -20.77 21.15 -15.31
CA ALA A 454 -21.26 19.86 -14.87
C ALA A 454 -21.25 19.76 -13.34
N GLY A 455 -22.40 19.48 -12.74
CA GLY A 455 -22.60 19.43 -11.29
C GLY A 455 -22.64 18.02 -10.76
N HIS A 456 -21.89 17.78 -9.69
CA HIS A 456 -21.82 16.48 -9.04
C HIS A 456 -22.02 16.60 -7.52
N THR A 457 -22.54 15.54 -6.91
CA THR A 457 -22.67 15.38 -5.45
C THR A 457 -21.95 14.12 -5.01
N GLU A 458 -22.15 13.69 -3.76
CA GLU A 458 -21.64 12.38 -3.36
C GLU A 458 -22.27 11.26 -4.20
N LYS A 459 -21.59 10.12 -4.25
CA LYS A 459 -22.06 8.91 -4.93
C LYS A 459 -23.46 8.55 -4.46
N ASN A 460 -24.32 8.16 -5.40
CA ASN A 460 -25.59 7.54 -5.04
C ASN A 460 -25.33 6.28 -4.20
N PRO A 461 -26.21 5.95 -3.24
CA PRO A 461 -26.15 4.64 -2.60
C PRO A 461 -26.32 3.52 -3.65
N ASP A 462 -26.04 2.28 -3.27
CA ASP A 462 -26.28 1.14 -4.17
C ASP A 462 -27.76 1.05 -4.55
N LYS A 463 -28.05 0.51 -5.75
CA LYS A 463 -29.41 0.48 -6.31
C LYS A 463 -30.40 -0.28 -5.41
N ASP A 464 -29.91 -1.22 -4.62
CA ASP A 464 -30.68 -2.04 -3.70
C ASP A 464 -30.90 -1.36 -2.33
N HIS A 465 -30.31 -0.18 -2.11
CA HIS A 465 -30.51 0.59 -0.89
C HIS A 465 -31.96 1.10 -0.80
N PRO A 466 -32.63 0.97 0.37
CA PRO A 466 -34.05 1.33 0.51
C PRO A 466 -34.36 2.78 0.11
N ASP A 467 -33.41 3.69 0.36
CA ASP A 467 -33.54 5.12 0.00
C ASP A 467 -32.98 5.50 -1.38
N TYR A 468 -32.55 4.56 -2.24
CA TYR A 468 -31.89 4.88 -3.51
C TYR A 468 -32.64 5.91 -4.36
N LYS A 469 -33.94 5.68 -4.60
CA LYS A 469 -34.78 6.58 -5.43
C LYS A 469 -34.89 7.99 -4.83
N ARG A 470 -35.01 8.08 -3.51
CA ARG A 470 -35.13 9.36 -2.81
C ARG A 470 -33.82 10.14 -2.84
N LEU A 471 -32.70 9.47 -2.51
CA LEU A 471 -31.39 10.11 -2.42
C LEU A 471 -30.83 10.49 -3.79
N SER A 472 -30.94 9.61 -4.80
CA SER A 472 -30.52 9.93 -6.17
C SER A 472 -31.24 11.17 -6.73
N LYS A 473 -32.55 11.29 -6.48
CA LYS A 473 -33.33 12.48 -6.86
C LYS A 473 -32.85 13.74 -6.12
N LEU A 474 -32.64 13.66 -4.80
CA LEU A 474 -32.16 14.77 -3.99
C LEU A 474 -30.76 15.25 -4.45
N TYR A 475 -29.87 14.31 -4.76
CA TYR A 475 -28.52 14.56 -5.24
C TYR A 475 -28.52 15.20 -6.63
N LEU A 476 -29.38 14.72 -7.53
CA LEU A 476 -29.56 15.33 -8.84
C LEU A 476 -30.05 16.79 -8.70
N GLU A 477 -31.09 17.03 -7.91
CA GLU A 477 -31.63 18.38 -7.66
C GLU A 477 -30.59 19.33 -7.03
N LEU A 478 -29.80 18.84 -6.06
CA LEU A 478 -28.74 19.63 -5.43
C LEU A 478 -27.64 19.99 -6.42
N SER A 479 -27.20 19.02 -7.23
CA SER A 479 -26.18 19.26 -8.25
C SER A 479 -26.63 20.28 -9.31
N GLN A 480 -27.91 20.23 -9.71
CA GLN A 480 -28.52 21.20 -10.62
C GLN A 480 -28.51 22.62 -10.03
N LYS A 481 -28.96 22.78 -8.78
CA LYS A 481 -28.95 24.09 -8.11
C LYS A 481 -27.54 24.68 -8.01
N ARG A 482 -26.52 23.85 -7.81
CA ARG A 482 -25.11 24.29 -7.74
C ARG A 482 -24.60 24.85 -9.06
N VAL A 483 -24.81 24.13 -10.18
CA VAL A 483 -24.39 24.64 -11.49
C VAL A 483 -25.19 25.87 -11.91
N GLU A 484 -26.47 25.96 -11.55
CA GLU A 484 -27.27 27.16 -11.76
C GLU A 484 -26.79 28.35 -10.92
N THR A 485 -26.36 28.14 -9.67
CA THR A 485 -25.76 29.19 -8.84
C THR A 485 -24.52 29.76 -9.53
N VAL A 486 -23.62 28.89 -10.01
CA VAL A 486 -22.40 29.32 -10.72
C VAL A 486 -22.75 30.04 -12.02
N ALA A 487 -23.66 29.48 -12.84
CA ALA A 487 -24.09 30.12 -14.09
C ALA A 487 -24.71 31.50 -13.85
N LYS A 488 -25.62 31.63 -12.87
CA LYS A 488 -26.24 32.91 -12.48
C LYS A 488 -25.18 33.91 -12.02
N TYR A 489 -24.18 33.45 -11.27
CA TYR A 489 -23.09 34.31 -10.80
C TYR A 489 -22.32 34.94 -11.96
N LEU A 490 -21.99 34.14 -12.99
CA LEU A 490 -21.29 34.59 -14.19
C LEU A 490 -22.16 35.51 -15.06
N ILE A 491 -23.43 35.15 -15.26
CA ILE A 491 -24.37 35.90 -16.10
C ILE A 491 -24.61 37.30 -15.52
N ASN A 492 -24.86 37.38 -14.21
CA ASN A 492 -25.05 38.66 -13.52
C ASN A 492 -23.81 39.56 -13.55
N ARG A 493 -22.64 39.02 -13.94
CA ARG A 493 -21.36 39.74 -14.06
C ARG A 493 -20.89 39.91 -15.51
N GLY A 494 -21.81 39.75 -16.47
CA GLY A 494 -21.61 40.15 -17.86
C GLY A 494 -21.26 39.03 -18.82
N ILE A 495 -21.28 37.76 -18.40
CA ILE A 495 -21.15 36.63 -19.34
C ILE A 495 -22.51 36.34 -19.99
N SER A 496 -22.56 36.26 -21.32
CA SER A 496 -23.82 35.93 -22.02
C SER A 496 -24.32 34.54 -21.65
N ALA A 497 -25.61 34.42 -21.31
CA ALA A 497 -26.24 33.14 -20.97
C ALA A 497 -26.11 32.09 -22.09
N SER A 498 -26.08 32.52 -23.36
CA SER A 498 -25.86 31.65 -24.52
C SER A 498 -24.50 30.95 -24.55
N ARG A 499 -23.53 31.42 -23.74
CA ARG A 499 -22.18 30.87 -23.64
C ARG A 499 -22.04 29.80 -22.56
N ILE A 500 -23.10 29.52 -21.78
CA ILE A 500 -23.06 28.61 -20.63
C ILE A 500 -24.19 27.60 -20.76
N ILE A 501 -23.83 26.31 -20.78
CA ILE A 501 -24.77 25.20 -20.61
C ILE A 501 -24.54 24.60 -19.24
N THR A 502 -25.61 24.21 -18.54
CA THR A 502 -25.52 23.52 -17.25
C THR A 502 -26.00 22.08 -17.38
N LYS A 503 -25.37 21.17 -16.65
CA LYS A 503 -25.76 19.76 -16.60
C LYS A 503 -25.58 19.20 -15.20
N ALA A 504 -26.60 18.53 -14.69
CA ALA A 504 -26.59 17.87 -13.40
C ALA A 504 -26.41 16.36 -13.55
N TYR A 505 -25.54 15.79 -12.73
CA TYR A 505 -25.32 14.34 -12.67
C TYR A 505 -25.60 13.74 -11.30
N GLY A 506 -25.87 14.56 -10.28
CA GLY A 506 -26.03 14.08 -8.91
C GLY A 506 -24.87 13.18 -8.50
N GLY A 507 -25.19 12.01 -7.96
CA GLY A 507 -24.23 10.97 -7.58
C GLY A 507 -24.00 9.88 -8.62
N GLU A 508 -24.46 10.05 -9.87
CA GLU A 508 -24.37 9.02 -10.92
C GLU A 508 -23.00 8.96 -11.61
N LYS A 509 -22.25 10.07 -11.56
CA LYS A 509 -20.89 10.16 -12.11
C LYS A 509 -19.91 10.60 -11.03
N PRO A 510 -19.69 9.77 -10.00
CA PRO A 510 -18.67 10.07 -9.00
C PRO A 510 -17.28 9.99 -9.67
N LEU A 511 -16.32 10.79 -9.19
CA LEU A 511 -14.91 10.51 -9.49
C LEU A 511 -14.44 9.25 -8.76
N PHE A 512 -15.07 8.98 -7.62
CA PHE A 512 -14.63 8.00 -6.64
C PHE A 512 -15.81 7.17 -6.14
N ASN A 513 -15.67 5.84 -6.06
CA ASN A 513 -16.77 4.94 -5.70
C ASN A 513 -17.13 4.94 -4.20
N TYR A 514 -16.59 5.86 -3.40
CA TYR A 514 -16.90 6.09 -1.98
C TYR A 514 -17.28 7.56 -1.72
N SER A 515 -17.89 7.87 -0.57
CA SER A 515 -18.30 9.25 -0.24
C SER A 515 -17.07 10.11 0.09
N THR A 516 -16.89 11.19 -0.67
CA THR A 516 -15.81 12.16 -0.50
C THR A 516 -16.25 13.55 -0.91
N GLU A 517 -15.61 14.57 -0.34
CA GLU A 517 -15.87 15.97 -0.68
C GLU A 517 -15.58 16.25 -2.15
N ARG A 518 -14.63 15.54 -2.75
CA ARG A 518 -14.26 15.71 -4.17
C ARG A 518 -15.29 15.16 -5.15
N ASN A 519 -16.17 14.25 -4.72
CA ASN A 519 -17.32 13.89 -5.55
C ASN A 519 -18.29 15.09 -5.66
N ARG A 520 -18.32 15.97 -4.66
CA ARG A 520 -19.15 17.18 -4.60
C ARG A 520 -18.43 18.34 -5.29
N ARG A 521 -18.43 18.35 -6.62
CA ARG A 521 -17.69 19.32 -7.44
C ARG A 521 -18.55 19.93 -8.53
N VAL A 522 -18.02 21.01 -9.12
CA VAL A 522 -18.47 21.55 -10.39
C VAL A 522 -17.29 21.49 -11.35
N GLU A 523 -17.49 20.84 -12.50
CA GLU A 523 -16.52 20.77 -13.58
C GLU A 523 -16.91 21.72 -14.70
N MET A 524 -15.93 22.11 -15.51
CA MET A 524 -16.12 22.86 -16.74
C MET A 524 -15.60 22.05 -17.92
N ARG A 525 -16.31 22.13 -19.05
CA ARG A 525 -15.82 21.68 -20.34
C ARG A 525 -15.96 22.79 -21.37
N ILE A 526 -14.93 23.02 -22.18
CA ILE A 526 -15.05 23.90 -23.34
C ILE A 526 -15.80 23.16 -24.44
N ILE A 527 -17.00 23.64 -24.78
CA ILE A 527 -17.87 23.02 -25.79
C ILE A 527 -17.71 23.67 -27.16
N LYS A 528 -17.28 24.94 -27.20
CA LYS A 528 -17.05 25.68 -28.44
C LYS A 528 -16.04 26.80 -28.22
N ILE A 529 -15.18 27.01 -29.21
CA ILE A 529 -14.33 28.20 -29.35
C ILE A 529 -14.73 28.76 -30.70
N LYS A 530 -15.37 29.94 -30.72
CA LYS A 530 -15.84 30.57 -31.96
C LYS A 530 -14.78 31.45 -32.60
#